data_AF-A0A534LIX2-F1
#
_entry.id   AF-A0A534LIX2-F1
#
_cell.length_a   1.000
_cell.length_b   1.000
_cell.length_c   1.000
_cell.angle_alpha   90.00
_cell.angle_beta   90.00
_cell.angle_gamma   90.00
#
_symmetry.space_group_name_H-M   'P 1'
#
loop_
_entity.id
_entity.type
_entity.pdbx_description
1 polymer ?
#
loop_
_entity_poly.entity_id
_entity_poly.type
_entity_poly.pdbx_seq_one_letter_code
_entity_poly.pdbx_strand_id
1 'polypeptide(L)'
;MTIEDILNDARSVVKKVVPDHVEITQVDFEGPTIVIYTKNMEVFAESNDLVRQIAQQLRRRIVVRPDPSLLASQEDAEKVIREVIPAEAQITGFYFETETGEVTIEALSPGMVIGRHGSVLNEIKKKIGWAPKVVRTPPIPSKTVEEIRQYLRTINDERQTFLKQVGRRLAREVPQGENYVRITALGGFRQVGRSAALLSTRESKVLID
;
A
#
# COMPACT_ATOMS: atom_id res chain seq x y z
N MET A 1 -25.71 5.41 6.12
CA MET A 1 -24.89 4.42 6.86
C MET A 1 -23.80 5.11 7.65
N THR A 2 -23.44 4.56 8.80
CA THR A 2 -22.20 4.91 9.50
C THR A 2 -20.99 4.31 8.77
N ILE A 3 -19.79 4.84 9.03
CA ILE A 3 -18.54 4.27 8.47
C ILE A 3 -18.34 2.82 8.90
N GLU A 4 -18.80 2.47 10.11
CA GLU A 4 -18.74 1.11 10.64
C GLU A 4 -19.61 0.15 9.83
N ASP A 5 -20.77 0.61 9.35
CA ASP A 5 -21.63 -0.20 8.47
C ASP A 5 -20.91 -0.53 7.16
N ILE A 6 -20.22 0.45 6.56
CA ILE A 6 -19.48 0.26 5.30
C ILE A 6 -18.29 -0.71 5.51
N LEU A 7 -17.61 -0.63 6.65
CA LEU A 7 -16.57 -1.59 7.02
C LEU A 7 -17.14 -2.99 7.25
N ASN A 8 -18.30 -3.10 7.89
CA ASN A 8 -18.99 -4.37 8.12
C ASN A 8 -19.46 -5.01 6.81
N ASP A 9 -19.98 -4.21 5.89
CA ASP A 9 -20.32 -4.64 4.53
C ASP A 9 -19.09 -5.16 3.81
N ALA A 10 -17.98 -4.41 3.84
CA ALA A 10 -16.72 -4.84 3.26
C ALA A 10 -16.25 -6.18 3.86
N ARG A 11 -16.28 -6.32 5.19
CA ARG A 11 -15.94 -7.58 5.89
C ARG A 11 -16.85 -8.72 5.46
N SER A 12 -18.14 -8.48 5.30
CA SER A 12 -19.11 -9.51 4.91
C SER A 12 -18.86 -10.03 3.49
N VAL A 13 -18.54 -9.13 2.56
CA VAL A 13 -18.19 -9.47 1.18
C VAL A 13 -16.90 -10.27 1.13
N VAL A 14 -15.89 -9.82 1.87
CA VAL A 14 -14.61 -10.52 1.95
C VAL A 14 -14.80 -11.95 2.49
N LYS A 15 -15.56 -12.13 3.58
CA LYS A 15 -15.85 -13.47 4.15
C LYS A 15 -16.64 -14.39 3.23
N LYS A 16 -17.45 -13.86 2.31
CA LYS A 16 -18.21 -14.68 1.34
C LYS A 16 -17.35 -15.20 0.20
N VAL A 17 -16.31 -14.46 -0.18
CA VAL A 17 -15.43 -14.80 -1.30
C VAL A 17 -14.23 -15.62 -0.84
N VAL A 18 -13.71 -15.31 0.34
CA VAL A 18 -12.53 -15.96 0.90
C VAL A 18 -12.90 -17.30 1.53
N PRO A 19 -12.17 -18.40 1.26
CA PRO A 19 -12.42 -19.70 1.87
C PRO A 19 -12.33 -19.69 3.40
N ASP A 20 -13.10 -20.55 4.07
CA ASP A 20 -13.19 -20.60 5.55
C ASP A 20 -11.86 -20.87 6.28
N HIS A 21 -10.88 -21.48 5.60
CA HIS A 21 -9.57 -21.79 6.16
C HIS A 21 -8.60 -20.59 6.15
N VAL A 22 -8.97 -19.47 5.54
CA VAL A 22 -8.14 -18.26 5.47
C VAL A 22 -8.52 -17.33 6.60
N GLU A 23 -7.56 -17.06 7.48
CA GLU A 23 -7.75 -16.14 8.59
C GLU A 23 -7.56 -14.69 8.14
N ILE A 24 -8.62 -13.90 8.28
CA ILE A 24 -8.64 -12.45 8.03
C ILE A 24 -8.69 -11.75 9.37
N THR A 25 -7.62 -11.04 9.70
CA THR A 25 -7.45 -10.42 11.02
C THR A 25 -8.11 -9.06 11.07
N GLN A 26 -7.95 -8.25 10.02
CA GLN A 26 -8.52 -6.91 9.95
C GLN A 26 -8.86 -6.51 8.52
N VAL A 27 -9.95 -5.75 8.37
CA VAL A 27 -10.28 -5.01 7.15
C VAL A 27 -10.46 -3.55 7.55
N ASP A 28 -9.75 -2.65 6.88
CA ASP A 28 -9.80 -1.21 7.11
C ASP A 28 -9.70 -0.41 5.81
N PHE A 29 -10.02 0.88 5.88
CA PHE A 29 -9.76 1.82 4.80
C PHE A 29 -8.45 2.55 5.07
N GLU A 30 -7.53 2.51 4.11
CA GLU A 30 -6.29 3.27 4.17
C GLU A 30 -6.11 4.06 2.87
N GLY A 31 -6.24 5.38 2.99
CA GLY A 31 -6.28 6.27 1.83
C GLY A 31 -7.38 5.84 0.84
N PRO A 32 -7.07 5.72 -0.46
CA PRO A 32 -8.07 5.34 -1.47
C PRO A 32 -8.32 3.82 -1.54
N THR A 33 -7.69 3.01 -0.69
CA THR A 33 -7.72 1.54 -0.79
C THR A 33 -8.39 0.88 0.41
N ILE A 34 -9.05 -0.25 0.16
CA ILE A 34 -9.43 -1.20 1.21
C ILE A 34 -8.24 -2.11 1.45
N VAL A 35 -7.78 -2.19 2.69
CA VAL A 35 -6.68 -3.05 3.11
C VAL A 35 -7.25 -4.24 3.87
N ILE A 36 -6.87 -5.43 3.43
CA ILE A 36 -7.25 -6.70 4.05
C ILE A 36 -5.98 -7.30 4.65
N TYR A 37 -5.94 -7.40 5.98
CA TYR A 37 -4.88 -8.06 6.72
C TYR A 37 -5.20 -9.55 6.90
N THR A 38 -4.25 -10.41 6.58
CA THR A 38 -4.41 -11.86 6.65
C THR A 38 -3.16 -12.54 7.17
N LYS A 39 -3.33 -13.67 7.85
CA LYS A 39 -2.21 -14.54 8.20
C LYS A 39 -1.86 -15.54 7.09
N ASN A 40 -2.77 -15.80 6.16
CA ASN A 40 -2.60 -16.80 5.11
C ASN A 40 -2.31 -16.14 3.75
N MET A 41 -1.19 -15.44 3.66
CA MET A 41 -0.82 -14.69 2.45
C MET A 41 -0.57 -15.59 1.22
N GLU A 42 -0.26 -16.86 1.43
CA GLU A 42 -0.02 -17.84 0.36
C GLU A 42 -1.27 -18.06 -0.51
N VAL A 43 -2.45 -18.15 0.11
CA VAL A 43 -3.72 -18.39 -0.60
C VAL A 43 -4.04 -17.25 -1.56
N PHE A 44 -3.77 -16.00 -1.15
CA PHE A 44 -3.96 -14.83 -2.00
C PHE A 44 -2.88 -14.69 -3.08
N ALA A 45 -1.69 -15.26 -2.87
CA ALA A 45 -0.62 -15.27 -3.87
C ALA A 45 -0.87 -16.32 -4.97
N GLU A 46 -1.46 -17.45 -4.62
CA GLU A 46 -1.79 -18.53 -5.56
C GLU A 46 -3.06 -18.23 -6.35
N SER A 47 -4.03 -17.55 -5.74
CA SER A 47 -5.35 -17.27 -6.33
C SER A 47 -5.58 -15.79 -6.58
N ASN A 48 -5.03 -15.26 -7.68
CA ASN A 48 -5.28 -13.89 -8.14
C ASN A 48 -6.77 -13.58 -8.36
N ASP A 49 -7.59 -14.61 -8.62
CA ASP A 49 -9.04 -14.47 -8.81
C ASP A 49 -9.77 -14.00 -7.55
N LEU A 50 -9.29 -14.36 -6.35
CA LEU A 50 -9.92 -13.94 -5.09
C LEU A 50 -9.88 -12.42 -4.95
N VAL A 51 -8.71 -11.82 -5.11
CA VAL A 51 -8.53 -10.35 -5.01
C VAL A 51 -9.40 -9.64 -6.06
N ARG A 52 -9.45 -10.19 -7.27
CA ARG A 52 -10.27 -9.65 -8.37
C ARG A 52 -11.76 -9.70 -8.05
N GLN A 53 -12.27 -10.83 -7.55
CA GLN A 53 -13.68 -11.00 -7.20
C GLN A 53 -14.11 -10.04 -6.08
N ILE A 54 -13.31 -9.92 -5.01
CA ILE A 54 -13.60 -8.98 -3.93
C ILE A 54 -13.61 -7.54 -4.46
N ALA A 55 -12.63 -7.17 -5.29
CA ALA A 55 -12.54 -5.83 -5.86
C ALA A 55 -13.74 -5.50 -6.76
N GLN A 56 -14.24 -6.47 -7.54
CA GLN A 56 -15.42 -6.33 -8.37
C GLN A 56 -16.71 -6.17 -7.54
N GLN A 57 -16.85 -6.94 -6.46
CA GLN A 57 -18.02 -6.84 -5.58
C GLN A 57 -18.05 -5.53 -4.79
N LEU A 58 -16.88 -5.08 -4.28
CA LEU A 58 -16.77 -3.83 -3.53
C LEU A 58 -16.66 -2.58 -4.41
N ARG A 59 -16.38 -2.74 -5.70
CA ARG A 59 -16.11 -1.65 -6.67
C ARG A 59 -15.06 -0.66 -6.17
N ARG A 60 -14.08 -1.15 -5.41
CA ARG A 60 -13.02 -0.38 -4.77
C ARG A 60 -11.70 -1.09 -4.97
N ARG A 61 -10.60 -0.33 -4.94
CA ARG A 61 -9.26 -0.90 -5.02
C ARG A 61 -8.94 -1.60 -3.70
N ILE A 62 -8.46 -2.84 -3.80
CA ILE A 62 -8.14 -3.69 -2.65
C ILE A 62 -6.66 -4.00 -2.66
N VAL A 63 -6.07 -4.03 -1.47
CA VAL A 63 -4.71 -4.49 -1.22
C VAL A 63 -4.76 -5.52 -0.09
N VAL A 64 -4.16 -6.68 -0.31
CA VAL A 64 -4.00 -7.70 0.72
C VAL A 64 -2.61 -7.55 1.33
N ARG A 65 -2.53 -7.53 2.65
CA ARG A 65 -1.28 -7.38 3.40
C ARG A 65 -1.13 -8.51 4.41
N PRO A 66 0.12 -8.92 4.70
CA PRO A 66 0.38 -9.80 5.84
C PRO A 66 -0.02 -9.10 7.14
N ASP A 67 -0.53 -9.86 8.09
CA ASP A 67 -0.76 -9.35 9.43
C ASP A 67 0.57 -8.87 10.06
N PRO A 68 0.61 -7.68 10.72
CA PRO A 68 1.84 -7.17 11.34
C PRO A 68 2.49 -8.14 12.33
N SER A 69 1.72 -9.04 12.97
CA SER A 69 2.26 -10.07 13.88
C SER A 69 3.12 -11.13 13.19
N LEU A 70 3.03 -11.27 11.87
CA LEU A 70 3.84 -12.21 11.08
C LEU A 70 5.12 -11.57 10.52
N LEU A 71 5.23 -10.23 10.60
CA LEU A 71 6.39 -9.53 10.07
C LEU A 71 7.56 -9.67 11.04
N ALA A 72 8.68 -10.21 10.53
CA ALA A 72 9.93 -10.19 11.27
C ALA A 72 10.36 -8.74 11.58
N SER A 73 11.16 -8.55 12.64
CA SER A 73 11.78 -7.26 12.91
C SER A 73 12.62 -6.81 11.71
N GLN A 74 12.79 -5.50 11.50
CA GLN A 74 13.57 -4.99 10.37
C GLN A 74 15.01 -5.56 10.39
N GLU A 75 15.63 -5.60 11.58
CA GLU A 75 16.98 -6.11 11.76
C GLU A 75 17.09 -7.61 11.41
N ASP A 76 16.13 -8.43 11.85
CA ASP A 76 16.15 -9.87 11.57
C ASP A 76 15.79 -10.14 10.12
N ALA A 77 14.86 -9.37 9.54
CA ALA A 77 14.55 -9.43 8.12
C ALA A 77 15.78 -9.13 7.27
N GLU A 78 16.55 -8.09 7.60
CA GLU A 78 17.80 -7.76 6.88
C GLU A 78 18.82 -8.89 6.94
N LYS A 79 19.01 -9.53 8.11
CA LYS A 79 19.93 -10.68 8.25
C LYS A 79 19.51 -11.83 7.35
N VAL A 80 18.24 -12.24 7.44
CA VAL A 80 17.70 -13.34 6.63
C VAL A 80 17.79 -13.02 5.14
N ILE A 81 17.51 -11.78 4.72
CA ILE A 81 17.63 -11.38 3.31
C ILE A 81 19.07 -11.49 2.82
N ARG A 82 20.05 -11.05 3.63
CA ARG A 82 21.49 -11.17 3.29
C ARG A 82 21.99 -12.61 3.25
N GLU A 83 21.40 -13.51 4.04
CA GLU A 83 21.73 -14.94 4.02
C GLU A 83 21.15 -15.67 2.80
N VAL A 84 19.94 -15.30 2.38
CA VAL A 84 19.24 -15.94 1.26
C VAL A 84 19.75 -15.44 -0.09
N ILE A 85 20.09 -14.16 -0.21
CA ILE A 85 20.54 -13.57 -1.47
C ILE A 85 22.05 -13.75 -1.63
N PRO A 86 22.52 -14.26 -2.79
CA PRO A 86 23.94 -14.38 -3.08
C PRO A 86 24.67 -13.03 -3.04
N ALA A 87 25.91 -13.01 -2.54
CA ALA A 87 26.71 -11.77 -2.43
C ALA A 87 26.98 -11.10 -3.79
N GLU A 88 26.95 -11.86 -4.88
CA GLU A 88 27.09 -11.38 -6.26
C GLU A 88 25.94 -10.45 -6.69
N ALA A 89 24.79 -10.50 -6.00
CA ALA A 89 23.69 -9.58 -6.24
C ALA A 89 24.06 -8.12 -5.91
N GLN A 90 25.05 -7.93 -5.02
CA GLN A 90 25.54 -6.63 -4.53
C GLN A 90 24.39 -5.74 -4.06
N ILE A 91 23.80 -6.13 -2.93
CA ILE A 91 22.74 -5.34 -2.29
C ILE A 91 23.34 -4.06 -1.72
N THR A 92 22.74 -2.92 -2.08
CA THR A 92 23.18 -1.59 -1.66
C THR A 92 22.34 -1.00 -0.55
N GLY A 93 21.09 -1.45 -0.37
CA GLY A 93 20.23 -0.94 0.70
C GLY A 93 18.90 -1.68 0.85
N PHE A 94 18.30 -1.48 2.02
CA PHE A 94 16.97 -1.99 2.37
C PHE A 94 16.06 -0.86 2.80
N TYR A 95 14.82 -0.89 2.31
CA TYR A 95 13.79 0.05 2.72
C TYR A 95 12.50 -0.64 3.13
N PHE A 96 12.27 -0.71 4.44
CA PHE A 96 11.06 -1.24 5.03
C PHE A 96 9.98 -0.18 5.06
N GLU A 97 8.83 -0.53 4.49
CA GLU A 97 7.58 0.21 4.58
C GLU A 97 6.63 -0.60 5.48
N THR A 98 6.71 -0.33 6.78
CA THR A 98 5.93 -1.01 7.85
C THR A 98 4.42 -0.92 7.63
N GLU A 99 3.96 0.15 6.99
CA GLU A 99 2.55 0.37 6.67
C GLU A 99 2.02 -0.68 5.68
N THR A 100 2.79 -0.96 4.63
CA THR A 100 2.40 -1.89 3.57
C THR A 100 2.89 -3.31 3.83
N GLY A 101 3.81 -3.49 4.79
CA GLY A 101 4.52 -4.74 4.99
C GLY A 101 5.46 -5.05 3.83
N GLU A 102 5.93 -4.02 3.10
CA GLU A 102 6.82 -4.17 1.95
C GLU A 102 8.27 -3.88 2.34
N VAL A 103 9.21 -4.61 1.73
CA VAL A 103 10.64 -4.32 1.83
C VAL A 103 11.20 -4.08 0.43
N THR A 104 11.66 -2.87 0.17
CA THR A 104 12.36 -2.53 -1.06
C THR A 104 13.84 -2.90 -0.92
N ILE A 105 14.31 -3.80 -1.77
CA ILE A 105 15.69 -4.28 -1.83
C ILE A 105 16.37 -3.63 -3.03
N GLU A 106 17.37 -2.79 -2.78
CA GLU A 106 18.18 -2.18 -3.83
C GLU A 106 19.42 -3.04 -4.10
N ALA A 107 19.59 -3.45 -5.36
CA ALA A 107 20.72 -4.28 -5.77
C ALA A 107 21.23 -3.89 -7.16
N LEU A 108 22.54 -4.07 -7.40
CA LEU A 108 23.13 -3.84 -8.73
C LEU A 108 22.65 -4.90 -9.74
N SER A 109 22.43 -6.13 -9.27
CA SER A 109 21.94 -7.25 -10.08
C SER A 109 20.57 -7.76 -9.59
N PRO A 110 19.45 -7.06 -9.88
CA PRO A 110 18.10 -7.45 -9.46
C PRO A 110 17.69 -8.88 -9.85
N GLY A 111 18.15 -9.37 -11.00
CA GLY A 111 17.79 -10.72 -11.49
C GLY A 111 18.22 -11.83 -10.53
N MET A 112 19.34 -11.65 -9.82
CA MET A 112 19.83 -12.61 -8.82
C MET A 112 18.99 -12.58 -7.54
N VAL A 113 18.49 -11.41 -7.15
CA VAL A 113 17.57 -11.24 -6.02
C VAL A 113 16.20 -11.85 -6.31
N ILE A 114 15.74 -11.76 -7.55
CA ILE A 114 14.46 -12.33 -7.97
C ILE A 114 14.55 -13.87 -8.00
N GLY A 115 15.65 -14.41 -8.52
CA GLY A 115 15.82 -15.84 -8.75
C GLY A 115 15.02 -16.35 -9.96
N ARG A 116 15.20 -17.62 -10.32
CA ARG A 116 14.47 -18.23 -11.44
C ARG A 116 12.98 -18.31 -11.10
N HIS A 117 12.12 -17.73 -11.93
CA HIS A 117 10.68 -17.66 -11.69
C HIS A 117 10.26 -17.08 -10.33
N GLY A 118 11.09 -16.21 -9.72
CA GLY A 118 10.77 -15.60 -8.42
C GLY A 118 11.01 -16.50 -7.22
N SER A 119 11.74 -17.61 -7.36
CA SER A 119 11.98 -18.58 -6.29
C SER A 119 12.56 -17.95 -5.02
N VAL A 120 13.54 -17.05 -5.18
CA VAL A 120 14.24 -16.38 -4.07
C VAL A 120 13.31 -15.39 -3.38
N LEU A 121 12.50 -14.62 -4.13
CA LEU A 121 11.51 -13.72 -3.53
C LEU A 121 10.44 -14.45 -2.74
N ASN A 122 9.97 -15.58 -3.26
CA ASN A 122 9.00 -16.41 -2.56
C ASN A 122 9.60 -17.00 -1.28
N GLU A 123 10.87 -17.42 -1.31
CA GLU A 123 11.58 -17.89 -0.13
C GLU A 123 11.73 -16.79 0.93
N ILE A 124 12.17 -15.60 0.54
CA ILE A 124 12.26 -14.43 1.44
C ILE A 124 10.89 -14.16 2.05
N LYS A 125 9.85 -14.03 1.22
CA LYS A 125 8.47 -13.76 1.67
C LYS A 125 7.99 -14.78 2.70
N LYS A 126 8.30 -16.08 2.52
CA LYS A 126 7.95 -17.14 3.49
C LYS A 126 8.73 -17.04 4.79
N LYS A 127 10.01 -16.66 4.76
CA LYS A 127 10.87 -16.59 5.95
C LYS A 127 10.61 -15.36 6.81
N ILE A 128 10.39 -14.19 6.20
CA ILE A 128 10.30 -12.91 6.93
C ILE A 128 8.90 -12.30 6.96
N GLY A 129 7.95 -12.82 6.17
CA GLY A 129 6.57 -12.31 6.07
C GLY A 129 6.41 -11.04 5.24
N TRP A 130 7.48 -10.25 5.09
CA TRP A 130 7.50 -9.03 4.27
C TRP A 130 7.31 -9.33 2.79
N ALA A 131 6.64 -8.43 2.07
CA ALA A 131 6.51 -8.47 0.61
C ALA A 131 7.75 -7.82 -0.04
N PRO A 132 8.67 -8.60 -0.64
CA PRO A 132 9.89 -8.05 -1.18
C PRO A 132 9.66 -7.38 -2.54
N LYS A 133 10.21 -6.18 -2.71
CA LYS A 133 10.20 -5.41 -3.95
C LYS A 133 11.63 -5.13 -4.38
N VAL A 134 12.04 -5.69 -5.50
CA VAL A 134 13.41 -5.53 -5.99
C VAL A 134 13.49 -4.33 -6.91
N VAL A 135 14.45 -3.45 -6.65
CA VAL A 135 14.77 -2.33 -7.55
C VAL A 135 16.26 -2.32 -7.85
N ARG A 136 16.62 -1.86 -9.04
CA ARG A 136 18.03 -1.64 -9.38
C ARG A 136 18.54 -0.46 -8.58
N THR A 137 19.74 -0.58 -8.00
CA THR A 137 20.42 0.54 -7.37
C THR A 137 20.50 1.72 -8.36
N PRO A 138 20.02 2.92 -7.97
CA PRO A 138 20.17 4.11 -8.79
C PRO A 138 21.65 4.41 -9.05
N PRO A 139 22.06 4.79 -10.27
CA PRO A 139 23.45 5.10 -10.57
C PRO A 139 23.96 6.31 -9.79
N ILE A 140 23.06 7.22 -9.39
CA ILE A 140 23.36 8.40 -8.59
C ILE A 140 22.48 8.33 -7.34
N PRO A 141 23.06 8.27 -6.13
CA PRO A 141 22.28 8.32 -4.90
C PRO A 141 21.66 9.70 -4.73
N SER A 142 20.37 9.74 -4.37
CA SER A 142 19.67 10.98 -4.08
C SER A 142 19.50 11.14 -2.57
N LYS A 143 20.19 12.14 -2.01
CA LYS A 143 20.07 12.49 -0.60
C LYS A 143 18.62 12.82 -0.22
N THR A 144 17.90 13.51 -1.10
CA THR A 144 16.48 13.85 -0.89
C THR A 144 15.60 12.60 -0.78
N VAL A 145 15.81 11.59 -1.64
CA VAL A 145 15.06 10.33 -1.57
C VAL A 145 15.36 9.59 -0.27
N GLU A 146 16.63 9.56 0.13
CA GLU A 146 17.05 8.92 1.39
C GLU A 146 16.42 9.61 2.61
N GLU A 147 16.53 10.94 2.70
CA GLU A 147 15.96 11.74 3.80
C GLU A 147 14.44 11.59 3.89
N ILE A 148 13.72 11.60 2.76
CA ILE A 148 12.27 11.37 2.74
C ILE A 148 11.94 9.97 3.24
N ARG A 149 12.66 8.93 2.80
CA ARG A 149 12.42 7.55 3.24
C ARG A 149 12.69 7.39 4.74
N GLN A 150 13.77 7.97 5.25
CA GLN A 150 14.08 7.98 6.68
C GLN A 150 12.97 8.71 7.47
N TYR A 151 12.56 9.89 7.02
CA TYR A 151 11.48 10.65 7.65
C TYR A 151 10.17 9.85 7.69
N LEU A 152 9.75 9.24 6.58
CA LEU A 152 8.53 8.42 6.53
C LEU A 152 8.56 7.26 7.53
N ARG A 153 9.73 6.66 7.81
CA ARG A 153 9.86 5.64 8.87
C ARG A 153 9.64 6.23 10.25
N THR A 154 10.15 7.43 10.53
CA THR A 154 10.01 8.07 11.84
C THR A 154 8.57 8.45 12.18
N ILE A 155 7.71 8.65 11.17
CA ILE A 155 6.31 9.05 11.34
C ILE A 155 5.30 7.92 11.04
N ASN A 156 5.71 6.65 11.03
CA ASN A 156 4.87 5.52 10.63
C ASN A 156 3.50 5.51 11.33
N ASP A 157 3.47 5.66 12.65
CA ASP A 157 2.23 5.56 13.44
C ASP A 157 1.27 6.72 13.17
N GLU A 158 1.83 7.93 12.99
CA GLU A 158 1.09 9.12 12.59
C GLU A 158 0.51 8.95 11.18
N ARG A 159 1.34 8.45 10.25
CA ARG A 159 0.95 8.23 8.85
C ARG A 159 -0.14 7.17 8.74
N GLN A 160 -0.06 6.06 9.47
CA GLN A 160 -1.13 5.06 9.50
C GLN A 160 -2.45 5.66 9.99
N THR A 161 -2.40 6.47 11.06
CA THR A 161 -3.58 7.14 11.60
C THR A 161 -4.18 8.10 10.57
N PHE A 162 -3.34 8.88 9.90
CA PHE A 162 -3.73 9.78 8.82
C PHE A 162 -4.38 9.03 7.65
N LEU A 163 -3.79 7.93 7.18
CA LEU A 163 -4.34 7.12 6.08
C LEU A 163 -5.71 6.54 6.43
N LYS A 164 -5.91 6.08 7.67
CA LYS A 164 -7.21 5.62 8.16
C LYS A 164 -8.24 6.74 8.17
N GLN A 165 -7.88 7.93 8.63
CA GLN A 165 -8.77 9.09 8.61
C GLN A 165 -9.16 9.50 7.19
N VAL A 166 -8.19 9.56 6.26
CA VAL A 166 -8.44 9.86 4.85
C VAL A 166 -9.35 8.80 4.23
N GLY A 167 -9.07 7.52 4.46
CA GLY A 167 -9.87 6.42 3.91
C GLY A 167 -11.32 6.45 4.38
N ARG A 168 -11.55 6.72 5.66
CA ARG A 168 -12.89 6.91 6.22
C ARG A 168 -13.62 8.10 5.59
N ARG A 169 -12.92 9.22 5.37
CA ARG A 169 -13.49 10.41 4.72
C ARG A 169 -13.84 10.16 3.25
N LEU A 170 -13.05 9.36 2.54
CA LEU A 170 -13.31 8.96 1.16
C LEU A 170 -14.44 7.92 1.05
N ALA A 171 -14.65 7.11 2.10
CA ALA A 171 -15.67 6.07 2.12
C ALA A 171 -17.09 6.58 2.43
N ARG A 172 -17.25 7.84 2.85
CA ARG A 172 -18.56 8.42 3.20
C ARG A 172 -19.59 8.28 2.08
N GLU A 173 -20.85 8.13 2.45
CA GLU A 173 -21.96 8.20 1.51
C GLU A 173 -22.00 9.57 0.82
N VAL A 174 -22.48 9.57 -0.41
CA VAL A 174 -22.78 10.78 -1.17
C VAL A 174 -24.15 11.29 -0.67
N PRO A 175 -24.22 12.46 -0.03
CA PRO A 175 -25.48 13.10 0.34
C PRO A 175 -26.43 13.21 -0.86
N GLN A 176 -27.73 13.33 -0.63
CA GLN A 176 -28.72 13.50 -1.71
C GLN A 176 -28.86 14.97 -2.11
N GLY A 177 -29.17 15.24 -3.38
CA GLY A 177 -29.42 16.59 -3.90
C GLY A 177 -28.91 16.82 -5.32
N GLU A 178 -29.10 18.06 -5.81
CA GLU A 178 -28.66 18.46 -7.15
C GLU A 178 -27.14 18.43 -7.30
N ASN A 179 -26.67 17.97 -8.45
CA ASN A 179 -25.25 17.91 -8.75
C ASN A 179 -24.80 19.15 -9.50
N TYR A 180 -23.67 19.71 -9.10
CA TYR A 180 -22.99 20.78 -9.82
C TYR A 180 -21.50 20.51 -9.88
N VAL A 181 -20.85 21.14 -10.86
CA VAL A 181 -19.40 21.19 -10.99
C VAL A 181 -19.02 22.64 -11.26
N ARG A 182 -18.09 23.18 -10.49
CA ARG A 182 -17.54 24.52 -10.69
C ARG A 182 -16.03 24.51 -10.49
N ILE A 183 -15.35 25.38 -11.22
CA ILE A 183 -13.91 25.60 -11.08
C ILE A 183 -13.70 27.05 -10.65
N THR A 184 -12.91 27.26 -9.61
CA THR A 184 -12.50 28.59 -9.14
C THR A 184 -11.02 28.78 -9.42
N ALA A 185 -10.70 29.79 -10.24
CA ALA A 185 -9.33 30.20 -10.50
C ALA A 185 -8.77 30.95 -9.28
N LEU A 186 -7.70 30.44 -8.68
CA LEU A 186 -7.03 31.06 -7.54
C LEU A 186 -5.68 31.69 -7.92
N GLY A 187 -5.02 31.18 -8.95
CA GLY A 187 -3.77 31.74 -9.49
C GLY A 187 -3.32 31.03 -10.78
N GLY A 188 -2.38 31.64 -11.53
CA GLY A 188 -1.96 31.15 -12.85
C GLY A 188 -2.91 31.42 -14.03
N PHE A 189 -4.03 32.10 -13.82
CA PHE A 189 -4.95 32.48 -14.90
C PHE A 189 -4.62 33.89 -15.42
N ARG A 190 -4.29 34.00 -16.71
CA ARG A 190 -3.80 35.24 -17.38
C ARG A 190 -2.50 35.82 -16.79
N GLN A 191 -1.72 34.98 -16.12
CA GLN A 191 -0.41 35.32 -15.57
C GLN A 191 0.42 34.05 -15.44
N VAL A 192 1.74 34.19 -15.39
CA VAL A 192 2.66 33.07 -15.14
C VAL A 192 2.95 32.96 -13.64
N GLY A 193 3.02 31.74 -13.13
CA GLY A 193 3.31 31.42 -11.74
C GLY A 193 2.06 31.27 -10.87
N ARG A 194 2.25 30.72 -9.66
CA ARG A 194 1.22 30.49 -8.63
C ARG A 194 -0.04 29.78 -9.16
N SER A 195 0.13 28.78 -10.02
CA SER A 195 -0.98 27.97 -10.51
C SER A 195 -1.74 27.38 -9.33
N ALA A 196 -3.05 27.62 -9.29
CA ALA A 196 -3.93 27.04 -8.29
C ALA A 196 -5.38 27.11 -8.82
N ALA A 197 -6.05 25.97 -8.87
CA ALA A 197 -7.45 25.87 -9.24
C ALA A 197 -8.22 25.03 -8.22
N LEU A 198 -9.38 25.50 -7.78
CA LEU A 198 -10.27 24.76 -6.91
C LEU A 198 -11.41 24.16 -7.71
N LEU A 199 -11.36 22.85 -7.95
CA LEU A 199 -12.49 22.08 -8.44
C LEU A 199 -13.44 21.82 -7.28
N SER A 200 -14.71 22.19 -7.43
CA SER A 200 -15.71 21.90 -6.41
C SER A 200 -16.98 21.31 -7.01
N THR A 201 -17.49 20.31 -6.30
CA THR A 201 -18.80 19.73 -6.50
C THR A 201 -19.62 19.98 -5.24
N ARG A 202 -20.86 19.50 -5.21
CA ARG A 202 -21.67 19.51 -3.99
C ARG A 202 -20.95 18.85 -2.81
N GLU A 203 -20.16 17.82 -3.10
CA GLU A 203 -19.56 16.97 -2.06
C GLU A 203 -18.09 17.19 -1.84
N SER A 204 -17.36 17.56 -2.88
CA SER A 204 -15.91 17.51 -2.87
C SER A 204 -15.33 18.85 -3.25
N LYS A 205 -14.19 19.15 -2.63
CA LYS A 205 -13.34 20.29 -2.98
C LYS A 205 -11.93 19.75 -3.17
N VAL A 206 -11.39 19.91 -4.37
CA VAL A 206 -10.08 19.41 -4.78
C VAL A 206 -9.27 20.59 -5.29
N LEU A 207 -8.14 20.86 -4.64
CA LEU A 207 -7.16 21.82 -5.11
C LEU A 207 -6.25 21.14 -6.15
N ILE A 208 -6.01 21.81 -7.26
CA ILE A 208 -5.18 21.35 -8.38
C ILE A 208 -4.06 22.37 -8.58
N ASP A 209 -2.83 21.86 -8.63
CA ASP A 209 -1.56 22.59 -8.50
C ASP A 209 -1.36 23.28 -7.14
#